data_AF-A0A3A4UDM8-F1
#
_entry.id   AF-A0A3A4UDM8-F1
#
_cell.length_a   1.000
_cell.length_b   1.000
_cell.length_c   1.000
_cell.angle_alpha   90.00
_cell.angle_beta   90.00
_cell.angle_gamma   90.00
#
_symmetry.space_group_name_H-M   'P 1'
#
loop_
_entity.id
_entity.type
_entity.pdbx_description
1 polymer ?
#
loop_
_entity_poly.entity_id
_entity_poly.type
_entity_poly.pdbx_seq_one_letter_code
_entity_poly.pdbx_strand_id
1 'polypeptide(L)'
;MTLATHSVIGASLANIITINPWLGFIVGFVSHFLLDAIPHWDYHLGSMQEDKSNKLNNDMKINKSFFFDLIKIGTDMFIGLLIIFVLHGVPRETLFTPLIFGAVGGVMPDALQFFYFKLRIEPLISIQKFHIWIHTKVRLKRALSGVLLQILFIFLVLSVIKFFG
;
A
#
# COMPACT_ATOMS: atom_id res chain seq x y z
N MET A 1 -1.91 5.83 0.08
CA MET A 1 -1.15 6.06 -1.18
C MET A 1 -1.61 5.05 -2.23
N THR A 2 -0.98 4.99 -3.41
CA THR A 2 -1.28 3.91 -4.38
C THR A 2 -0.71 2.57 -3.90
N LEU A 3 -1.36 1.46 -4.27
CA LEU A 3 -0.88 0.10 -4.01
C LEU A 3 0.50 -0.14 -4.63
N ALA A 4 0.77 0.45 -5.80
CA ALA A 4 2.09 0.38 -6.41
C ALA A 4 3.18 0.92 -5.47
N THR A 5 2.94 2.06 -4.82
CA THR A 5 3.90 2.66 -3.90
C THR A 5 4.13 1.76 -2.68
N HIS A 6 3.06 1.28 -2.07
CA HIS A 6 3.15 0.42 -0.89
C HIS A 6 3.86 -0.91 -1.19
N SER A 7 3.52 -1.55 -2.32
CA SER A 7 4.16 -2.80 -2.73
C SER A 7 5.64 -2.62 -3.04
N VAL A 8 6.01 -1.59 -3.82
CA VAL A 8 7.40 -1.33 -4.22
C VAL A 8 8.28 -1.02 -3.01
N ILE A 9 7.82 -0.14 -2.11
CA ILE A 9 8.58 0.23 -0.92
C ILE A 9 8.66 -0.95 0.06
N GLY A 10 7.55 -1.64 0.31
CA GLY A 10 7.52 -2.81 1.19
C GLY A 10 8.46 -3.92 0.71
N ALA A 11 8.43 -4.23 -0.58
CA ALA A 11 9.31 -5.21 -1.22
C ALA A 11 10.79 -4.81 -1.10
N SER A 12 11.10 -3.55 -1.39
CA SER A 12 12.48 -3.06 -1.42
C SER A 12 13.09 -3.00 -0.02
N LEU A 13 12.33 -2.55 0.98
CA LEU A 13 12.77 -2.55 2.38
C LEU A 13 12.98 -3.98 2.91
N ALA A 14 12.04 -4.90 2.64
CA ALA A 14 12.16 -6.28 3.06
C ALA A 14 13.42 -6.95 2.50
N ASN A 15 13.74 -6.72 1.22
CA ASN A 15 14.90 -7.31 0.55
C ASN A 15 16.25 -6.94 1.20
N ILE A 16 16.32 -5.83 1.94
CA ILE A 16 17.58 -5.34 2.54
C ILE A 16 17.63 -5.64 4.03
N ILE A 17 16.49 -5.52 4.71
CA ILE A 17 16.43 -5.68 6.17
C ILE A 17 16.58 -7.15 6.55
N THR A 18 16.11 -8.09 5.72
CA THR A 18 15.96 -9.47 6.15
C THR A 18 15.91 -10.49 5.02
N ILE A 19 16.46 -11.67 5.28
CA ILE A 19 16.23 -12.87 4.46
C ILE A 19 14.99 -13.66 4.93
N ASN A 20 14.51 -13.41 6.15
CA ASN A 20 13.33 -14.07 6.71
C ASN A 20 12.04 -13.49 6.10
N PRO A 21 11.20 -14.31 5.43
CA PRO A 21 9.98 -13.84 4.77
C PRO A 21 8.97 -13.20 5.71
N TRP A 22 8.78 -13.76 6.91
CA TRP A 22 7.81 -13.23 7.88
C TRP A 22 8.21 -11.87 8.40
N LEU A 23 9.51 -11.67 8.64
CA LEU A 23 10.03 -10.35 8.97
C LEU A 23 9.88 -9.39 7.77
N GLY A 24 10.06 -9.88 6.54
CA GLY A 24 9.80 -9.11 5.32
C GLY A 24 8.35 -8.63 5.24
N PHE A 25 7.38 -9.51 5.53
CA PHE A 25 5.97 -9.15 5.62
C PHE A 25 5.72 -8.09 6.69
N ILE A 26 6.27 -8.24 7.89
CA ILE A 26 6.12 -7.25 8.97
C ILE A 26 6.69 -5.90 8.56
N VAL A 27 7.88 -5.87 7.94
CA VAL A 27 8.51 -4.66 7.41
C VAL A 27 7.60 -3.99 6.39
N GLY A 28 7.07 -4.75 5.43
CA GLY A 28 6.08 -4.27 4.46
C GLY A 28 4.84 -3.68 5.12
N PHE A 29 4.24 -4.44 6.05
CA PHE A 29 3.03 -4.07 6.78
C PHE A 29 3.20 -2.77 7.58
N VAL A 30 4.32 -2.61 8.28
CA VAL A 30 4.63 -1.38 9.01
C VAL A 30 4.90 -0.22 8.05
N SER A 31 5.62 -0.46 6.94
CA SER A 31 5.93 0.58 5.96
C SER A 31 4.67 1.21 5.36
N HIS A 32 3.59 0.43 5.16
CA HIS A 32 2.31 0.95 4.69
C HIS A 32 1.81 2.12 5.54
N PHE A 33 1.72 1.92 6.86
CA PHE A 33 1.19 2.95 7.77
C PHE A 33 2.09 4.18 7.86
N LEU A 34 3.41 3.97 7.82
CA LEU A 34 4.37 5.08 7.79
C LEU A 34 4.21 5.93 6.53
N LEU A 35 3.99 5.28 5.39
CA LEU A 35 3.73 5.94 4.11
C LEU A 35 2.41 6.71 4.12
N ASP A 36 1.36 6.12 4.67
CA ASP A 36 0.05 6.75 4.78
C ASP A 36 0.02 7.96 5.73
N ALA A 37 0.98 8.08 6.65
CA ALA A 37 1.13 9.25 7.50
C ALA A 37 1.61 10.51 6.75
N ILE A 38 2.24 10.34 5.58
CA ILE A 38 2.79 11.43 4.78
C ILE A 38 1.72 11.98 3.83
N PRO A 39 1.59 13.30 3.62
CA PRO A 39 0.66 13.87 2.63
C PRO A 39 0.82 13.24 1.24
N HIS A 40 -0.26 12.68 0.72
CA HIS A 40 -0.23 11.96 -0.56
C HIS A 40 -1.54 12.11 -1.35
N TRP A 41 -1.56 11.51 -2.53
CA TRP A 41 -2.72 11.43 -3.42
C TRP A 41 -3.20 9.98 -3.53
N ASP A 42 -4.51 9.81 -3.52
CA ASP A 42 -5.17 8.55 -3.83
C ASP A 42 -6.17 8.78 -4.95
N TYR A 43 -6.33 7.80 -5.84
CA TYR A 43 -7.37 7.87 -6.85
C TYR A 43 -8.74 7.61 -6.24
N HIS A 44 -9.75 8.23 -6.84
CA HIS A 44 -11.13 8.06 -6.41
C HIS A 44 -11.68 6.68 -6.80
N LEU A 45 -12.22 5.97 -5.81
CA LEU A 45 -12.97 4.72 -5.96
C LEU A 45 -14.48 5.04 -6.04
N GLY A 46 -15.09 4.75 -7.19
CA GLY A 46 -16.50 5.07 -7.44
C GLY A 46 -17.51 4.21 -6.68
N SER A 47 -17.05 3.11 -6.07
CA SER A 47 -17.84 2.25 -5.18
C SER A 47 -17.77 2.68 -3.72
N MET A 48 -16.91 3.63 -3.36
CA MET A 48 -16.71 4.07 -1.98
C MET A 48 -17.92 4.87 -1.47
N GLN A 49 -18.40 4.53 -0.27
CA GLN A 49 -19.42 5.24 0.48
C GLN A 49 -18.75 5.87 1.71
N GLU A 50 -18.52 7.19 1.62
CA GLU A 50 -17.90 7.95 2.70
C GLU A 50 -18.96 8.58 3.61
N ASP A 51 -18.88 8.29 4.91
CA ASP A 51 -19.62 8.98 5.95
C ASP A 51 -18.80 10.18 6.44
N LYS A 52 -19.32 11.38 6.19
CA LYS A 52 -18.66 12.65 6.55
C LYS A 52 -18.60 12.88 8.06
N SER A 53 -19.49 12.26 8.82
CA SER A 53 -19.58 12.42 10.27
C SER A 53 -18.68 11.44 11.01
N ASN A 54 -18.57 10.20 10.54
CA ASN A 54 -17.77 9.17 11.16
C ASN A 54 -17.11 8.25 10.13
N LYS A 55 -15.80 8.39 9.94
CA LYS A 55 -15.02 7.57 9.00
C LYS A 55 -15.07 6.07 9.28
N LEU A 56 -15.38 5.64 10.51
CA LEU A 56 -15.55 4.21 10.82
C LEU A 56 -16.81 3.62 10.15
N ASN A 57 -17.79 4.45 9.79
CA ASN A 57 -18.99 3.99 9.10
C ASN A 57 -18.81 3.83 7.59
N ASN A 58 -17.65 4.23 7.04
CA ASN A 58 -17.34 4.07 5.62
C ASN A 58 -17.53 2.61 5.16
N ASP A 59 -17.91 2.46 3.89
CA ASP A 59 -18.14 1.14 3.26
C ASP A 59 -17.87 1.23 1.74
N MET A 60 -17.84 0.09 1.05
CA MET A 60 -17.77 -0.01 -0.41
C MET A 60 -18.97 -0.75 -0.98
N LYS A 61 -19.75 -0.14 -1.88
CA LYS A 61 -20.89 -0.80 -2.51
C LYS A 61 -20.45 -1.79 -3.57
N ILE A 62 -20.86 -3.06 -3.44
CA ILE A 62 -20.59 -4.09 -4.47
C ILE A 62 -21.59 -3.90 -5.62
N ASN A 63 -21.19 -3.14 -6.64
CA ASN A 63 -21.99 -2.83 -7.82
C ASN A 63 -21.09 -2.72 -9.07
N LYS A 64 -21.62 -2.21 -10.19
CA LYS A 64 -20.83 -1.99 -11.42
C LYS A 64 -19.57 -1.13 -11.18
N SER A 65 -19.65 -0.09 -10.34
CA SER A 65 -18.50 0.75 -10.00
C SER A 65 -17.41 -0.02 -9.27
N PHE A 66 -17.78 -0.99 -8.43
CA PHE A 66 -16.81 -1.85 -7.72
C PHE A 66 -15.96 -2.66 -8.70
N PHE A 67 -16.54 -3.18 -9.77
CA PHE A 67 -15.78 -3.91 -10.79
C PHE A 67 -14.78 -2.99 -11.51
N PHE A 68 -15.17 -1.75 -11.84
CA PHE A 68 -14.22 -0.79 -12.42
C PHE A 68 -13.11 -0.39 -11.44
N ASP A 69 -13.45 -0.26 -10.17
CA ASP A 69 -12.47 0.01 -9.12
C ASP A 69 -11.50 -1.16 -8.94
N LEU A 70 -11.97 -2.40 -9.02
CA LEU A 70 -11.12 -3.59 -9.00
C LEU A 70 -10.13 -3.61 -10.18
N ILE A 71 -10.56 -3.19 -11.37
CA ILE A 71 -9.65 -3.05 -12.54
C ILE A 71 -8.59 -1.98 -12.26
N LYS A 72 -8.96 -0.82 -11.70
CA LYS A 72 -8.00 0.24 -11.35
C LYS A 72 -6.97 -0.24 -10.31
N ILE A 73 -7.46 -0.82 -9.21
CA ILE A 73 -6.62 -1.36 -8.13
C ILE A 73 -5.73 -2.48 -8.65
N GLY A 74 -6.26 -3.39 -9.46
CA GLY A 74 -5.50 -4.46 -10.08
C GLY A 74 -4.43 -3.95 -11.06
N THR A 75 -4.74 -2.92 -11.84
CA THR A 75 -3.77 -2.27 -12.74
C THR A 75 -2.66 -1.59 -11.95
N ASP A 76 -3.00 -0.88 -10.88
CA ASP A 76 -2.04 -0.23 -9.99
C ASP A 76 -1.11 -1.26 -9.31
N MET A 77 -1.69 -2.34 -8.77
CA MET A 77 -0.92 -3.45 -8.21
C MET A 77 -0.01 -4.10 -9.26
N PHE A 78 -0.50 -4.32 -10.48
CA PHE A 78 0.31 -4.87 -11.57
C PHE A 78 1.48 -3.96 -11.94
N ILE A 79 1.27 -2.64 -12.01
CA ILE A 79 2.35 -1.67 -12.22
C ILE A 79 3.38 -1.75 -11.09
N GLY A 80 2.94 -1.84 -9.83
CA GLY A 80 3.83 -2.05 -8.68
C GLY A 80 4.70 -3.30 -8.83
N LEU A 81 4.10 -4.44 -9.18
CA LEU A 81 4.82 -5.69 -9.43
C LEU A 81 5.81 -5.59 -10.60
N LEU A 82 5.44 -4.90 -11.69
CA LEU A 82 6.36 -4.64 -12.80
C LEU A 82 7.54 -3.78 -12.38
N ILE A 83 7.31 -2.74 -11.57
CA ILE A 83 8.39 -1.89 -11.04
C ILE A 83 9.32 -2.71 -10.15
N ILE A 84 8.76 -3.53 -9.25
CA ILE A 84 9.56 -4.44 -8.41
C ILE A 84 10.43 -5.35 -9.28
N PHE A 85 9.85 -5.96 -10.32
CA PHE A 85 10.57 -6.82 -11.25
C PHE A 85 11.68 -6.09 -12.01
N VAL A 86 11.43 -4.87 -12.50
CA VAL A 86 12.44 -4.06 -13.20
C VAL A 86 13.58 -3.67 -12.26
N LEU A 87 13.28 -3.33 -11.01
CA LEU A 87 14.28 -2.85 -10.04
C LEU A 87 15.14 -3.97 -9.46
N HIS A 88 14.54 -5.13 -9.18
CA HIS A 88 15.22 -6.24 -8.48
C HIS A 88 15.55 -7.41 -9.42
N GLY A 89 15.13 -7.36 -10.68
CA GLY A 89 15.33 -8.41 -11.67
C GLY A 89 14.54 -9.68 -11.34
N VAL A 90 14.98 -10.82 -11.90
CA VAL A 90 14.60 -12.15 -11.40
C VAL A 90 15.46 -12.42 -10.16
N PRO A 91 14.91 -12.36 -8.94
CA PRO A 91 15.73 -12.52 -7.74
C PRO A 91 16.27 -13.95 -7.65
N ARG A 92 17.51 -14.11 -7.16
CA ARG A 92 18.03 -15.44 -6.78
C ARG A 92 17.09 -16.06 -5.74
N GLU A 93 16.92 -17.38 -5.75
CA GLU A 93 15.87 -18.07 -4.96
C GLU A 93 15.82 -17.65 -3.48
N THR A 94 16.97 -17.35 -2.87
CA THR A 94 17.07 -16.95 -1.46
C THR A 94 16.56 -15.54 -1.13
N LEU A 95 16.49 -14.63 -2.11
CA LEU A 95 16.01 -13.24 -1.93
C LEU A 95 14.59 -13.03 -2.47
N PHE A 96 14.08 -13.97 -3.26
CA PHE A 96 12.74 -13.88 -3.85
C PHE A 96 11.65 -13.87 -2.78
N THR A 97 11.80 -14.70 -1.75
CA THR A 97 10.75 -14.89 -0.73
C THR A 97 10.51 -13.67 0.16
N PRO A 98 11.53 -13.01 0.78
CA PRO A 98 11.29 -11.82 1.59
C PRO A 98 10.79 -10.63 0.78
N LEU A 99 11.22 -10.48 -0.47
CA LEU A 99 10.77 -9.43 -1.37
C LEU A 99 9.26 -9.54 -1.67
N ILE A 100 8.77 -10.73 -1.99
CA ILE A 100 7.33 -10.96 -2.21
C ILE A 100 6.54 -10.75 -0.92
N PHE A 101 7.04 -11.26 0.22
CA PHE A 101 6.36 -11.09 1.51
C PHE A 101 6.30 -9.61 1.91
N GLY A 102 7.35 -8.82 1.62
CA GLY A 102 7.35 -7.38 1.80
C GLY A 102 6.31 -6.66 0.95
N ALA A 103 6.19 -7.04 -0.34
CA ALA A 103 5.16 -6.51 -1.22
C ALA A 103 3.74 -6.82 -0.68
N VAL A 104 3.50 -8.08 -0.31
CA VAL A 104 2.23 -8.55 0.27
C VAL A 104 1.93 -7.83 1.57
N GLY A 105 2.92 -7.69 2.45
CA GLY A 105 2.80 -6.95 3.70
C GLY A 105 2.42 -5.49 3.46
N GLY A 106 3.06 -4.83 2.47
CA GLY A 106 2.79 -3.43 2.12
C GLY A 106 1.36 -3.16 1.65
N VAL A 107 0.72 -4.10 0.96
CA VAL A 107 -0.66 -3.93 0.47
C VAL A 107 -1.72 -4.54 1.39
N MET A 108 -1.30 -5.33 2.38
CA MET A 108 -2.23 -6.04 3.27
C MET A 108 -3.16 -5.10 4.07
N PRO A 109 -2.72 -3.96 4.62
CA PRO A 109 -3.62 -3.07 5.35
C PRO A 109 -4.84 -2.62 4.55
N ASP A 110 -4.69 -2.28 3.27
CA ASP A 110 -5.81 -1.91 2.39
C ASP A 110 -6.77 -3.08 2.16
N ALA A 111 -6.23 -4.30 1.99
CA ALA A 111 -7.06 -5.51 1.89
C ALA A 111 -7.85 -5.74 3.19
N LEU A 112 -7.21 -5.59 4.35
CA LEU A 112 -7.87 -5.70 5.66
C LEU A 112 -8.93 -4.61 5.85
N GLN A 113 -8.70 -3.39 5.36
CA GLN A 113 -9.70 -2.31 5.35
C GLN A 113 -10.93 -2.70 4.51
N PHE A 114 -10.74 -3.32 3.34
CA PHE A 114 -11.85 -3.84 2.57
C PHE A 114 -12.65 -4.91 3.34
N PHE A 115 -11.96 -5.85 4.01
CA PHE A 115 -12.63 -6.84 4.85
C PHE A 115 -13.35 -6.19 6.04
N TYR A 116 -12.76 -5.15 6.65
CA TYR A 116 -13.40 -4.37 7.70
C TYR A 116 -14.75 -3.80 7.24
N PHE A 117 -14.81 -3.22 6.03
CA PHE A 117 -16.03 -2.64 5.48
C PHE A 117 -17.19 -3.65 5.42
N LYS A 118 -16.89 -4.95 5.29
CA LYS A 118 -17.90 -6.02 5.19
C LYS A 118 -18.19 -6.78 6.47
N LEU A 119 -17.17 -7.03 7.27
CA LEU A 119 -17.31 -7.91 8.43
C LEU A 119 -17.48 -7.14 9.74
N ARG A 120 -16.79 -6.00 9.90
CA ARG A 120 -16.81 -5.18 11.13
C ARG A 120 -16.65 -5.99 12.42
N ILE A 121 -15.65 -6.87 12.45
CA ILE A 121 -15.29 -7.72 13.62
C ILE A 121 -13.87 -7.40 14.11
N GLU A 122 -13.52 -7.79 15.33
CA GLU A 122 -12.12 -7.73 15.79
C GLU A 122 -11.29 -8.87 15.14
N PRO A 123 -10.01 -8.64 14.82
CA PRO A 123 -9.21 -7.43 15.06
C PRO A 123 -9.35 -6.33 13.98
N LEU A 124 -10.20 -6.52 12.95
CA LEU A 124 -10.34 -5.59 11.82
C LEU A 124 -10.79 -4.19 12.27
N ILE A 125 -11.66 -4.10 13.28
CA ILE A 125 -12.08 -2.81 13.86
C ILE A 125 -10.87 -2.08 14.45
N SER A 126 -10.07 -2.75 15.27
CA SER A 126 -8.87 -2.16 15.88
C SER A 126 -7.86 -1.71 14.83
N ILE A 127 -7.62 -2.53 13.81
CA ILE A 127 -6.74 -2.21 12.70
C ILE A 127 -7.28 -0.99 11.93
N GLN A 128 -8.58 -0.93 11.63
CA GLN A 128 -9.17 0.21 10.94
C GLN A 128 -9.08 1.51 11.75
N LYS A 129 -9.29 1.45 13.07
CA LYS A 129 -9.11 2.60 13.96
C LYS A 129 -7.68 3.12 13.89
N PHE A 130 -6.70 2.22 13.95
CA PHE A 130 -5.30 2.57 13.81
C PHE A 130 -5.00 3.16 12.43
N HIS A 131 -5.48 2.53 11.36
CA HIS A 131 -5.31 3.00 9.97
C HIS A 131 -5.85 4.43 9.80
N ILE A 132 -7.07 4.71 10.27
CA ILE A 132 -7.65 6.06 10.23
C ILE A 132 -6.85 7.06 11.08
N TRP A 133 -6.34 6.63 12.23
CA TRP A 133 -5.58 7.49 13.14
C TRP A 133 -4.23 7.92 12.56
N ILE A 134 -3.49 6.99 11.95
CA ILE A 134 -2.18 7.26 11.37
C ILE A 134 -2.26 7.91 9.99
N HIS A 135 -3.32 7.64 9.22
CA HIS A 135 -3.49 8.17 7.89
C HIS A 135 -3.53 9.71 7.90
N THR A 136 -2.75 10.31 7.02
CA THR A 136 -2.65 11.76 6.89
C THR A 136 -4.01 12.42 6.68
N LYS A 137 -4.18 13.61 7.26
CA LYS A 137 -5.37 14.45 7.04
C LYS A 137 -5.21 15.34 5.80
N VAL A 138 -4.00 15.45 5.25
CA VAL A 138 -3.69 16.31 4.11
C VAL A 138 -3.63 15.48 2.85
N ARG A 139 -4.59 15.69 1.95
CA ARG A 139 -4.62 15.05 0.63
C ARG A 139 -4.18 16.02 -0.46
N LEU A 140 -3.29 15.56 -1.32
CA LEU A 140 -2.93 16.26 -2.54
C LEU A 140 -4.12 16.20 -3.50
N LYS A 141 -4.51 17.33 -4.10
CA LYS A 141 -5.71 17.40 -4.95
C LYS A 141 -5.45 17.02 -6.41
N ARG A 142 -4.23 17.27 -6.90
CA ARG A 142 -3.85 17.05 -8.30
C ARG A 142 -3.13 15.71 -8.44
N ALA A 143 -3.66 14.85 -9.30
CA ALA A 143 -3.10 13.52 -9.56
C ALA A 143 -1.62 13.60 -9.99
N LEU A 144 -1.28 14.50 -10.92
CA LEU A 144 0.08 14.64 -11.42
C LEU A 144 1.10 14.95 -10.31
N SER A 145 0.83 15.95 -9.46
CA SER A 145 1.74 16.28 -8.35
C SER A 145 1.81 15.16 -7.31
N GLY A 146 0.69 14.45 -7.10
CA GLY A 146 0.63 13.30 -6.23
C GLY A 146 1.52 12.16 -6.72
N VAL A 147 1.32 11.72 -7.96
CA VAL A 147 2.10 10.66 -8.58
C VAL A 147 3.59 11.03 -8.66
N LEU A 148 3.92 12.27 -9.05
CA LEU A 148 5.31 12.72 -9.08
C LEU A 148 5.97 12.68 -7.69
N LEU A 149 5.26 13.09 -6.64
CA LEU A 149 5.78 13.00 -5.27
C LEU A 149 6.00 11.53 -4.86
N GLN A 150 5.08 10.63 -5.20
CA GLN A 150 5.23 9.20 -4.88
C GLN A 150 6.39 8.56 -5.64
N ILE A 151 6.57 8.88 -6.92
CA ILE A 151 7.74 8.45 -7.71
C ILE A 151 9.04 9.00 -7.09
N LEU A 152 9.07 10.28 -6.74
CA LEU A 152 10.24 10.88 -6.08
C LEU A 152 10.53 10.20 -4.74
N PHE A 153 9.50 9.86 -3.97
CA PHE A 153 9.64 9.17 -2.69
C PHE A 153 10.16 7.75 -2.85
N ILE A 154 9.63 6.98 -3.81
CA ILE A 154 10.16 5.67 -4.19
C ILE A 154 11.64 5.81 -4.55
N PHE A 155 12.00 6.76 -5.43
CA PHE A 155 13.38 6.96 -5.84
C PHE A 155 14.30 7.34 -4.68
N LEU A 156 13.84 8.20 -3.77
CA LEU A 156 14.59 8.59 -2.57
C LEU A 156 14.83 7.39 -1.65
N VAL A 157 13.78 6.62 -1.35
CA VAL A 157 13.89 5.42 -0.51
C VAL A 157 14.85 4.42 -1.13
N LEU A 158 14.74 4.15 -2.44
CA LEU A 158 15.63 3.25 -3.17
C LEU A 158 17.08 3.76 -3.21
N SER A 159 17.30 5.07 -3.32
CA SER A 159 18.64 5.67 -3.30
C SER A 159 19.30 5.53 -1.94
N VAL A 160 18.54 5.77 -0.85
CA VAL A 160 19.00 5.54 0.53
C VAL A 160 19.36 4.07 0.72
N ILE A 161 18.45 3.18 0.31
CA ILE A 161 18.63 1.73 0.29
C ILE A 161 19.95 1.32 -0.37
N LYS A 162 20.23 1.83 -1.57
CA LYS A 162 21.43 1.48 -2.35
C LYS A 162 22.71 2.07 -1.77
N PHE A 163 22.60 3.17 -1.03
CA PHE A 163 23.75 3.81 -0.39
C PHE A 163 24.19 3.08 0.90
N PHE A 164 23.24 2.47 1.62
CA PHE A 164 23.49 1.82 2.92
C PHE A 164 23.51 0.29 2.87
N GLY A 165 23.08 -0.35 1.78
CA GLY A 165 23.12 -1.80 1.56
C GLY A 165 24.20 -2.22 0.58
#